data_AF-A0A7W0R8L1-F1
#
_entry.id   AF-A0A7W0R8L1-F1
#
_cell.length_a   1.000
_cell.length_b   1.000
_cell.length_c   1.000
_cell.angle_alpha   90.00
_cell.angle_beta   90.00
_cell.angle_gamma   90.00
#
_symmetry.space_group_name_H-M   'P 1'
#
loop_
_entity.id
_entity.type
_entity.pdbx_description
1 polymer ?
#
loop_
_entity_poly.entity_id
_entity_poly.type
_entity_poly.pdbx_seq_one_letter_code
_entity_poly.pdbx_strand_id
1 'polypeptide(L)'
;MLHAMGRVVAGIVSVVALVSPGVHAEANGPHASVMGSHVRGATPAIARLVEHGIRRSPTFAALVAALNRSDVIVYIDITPQLPAGIDGRLAFATSAGGVRYLHAQVAVGLGRDGTIAVAGHELQHALEVAADPRVRDRDGLAVLYAVIGIPGARRDTYDTAAAQQAGRRVRSELS
;
A
#
# COMPACT_ATOMS: atom_id res chain seq x y z
N MET A 1 72.04 -50.82 14.19
CA MET A 1 70.68 -51.40 14.31
C MET A 1 69.70 -50.35 13.82
N LEU A 2 68.74 -50.55 12.93
CA LEU A 2 68.35 -51.64 12.04
C LEU A 2 67.17 -51.03 11.23
N HIS A 3 67.18 -51.10 9.89
CA HIS A 3 66.00 -51.04 8.99
C HIS A 3 65.11 -49.77 9.02
N ALA A 4 64.33 -49.39 8.02
CA ALA A 4 64.10 -49.85 6.66
C ALA A 4 63.38 -48.71 5.90
N MET A 5 63.37 -48.87 4.58
CA MET A 5 62.70 -48.06 3.59
C MET A 5 61.17 -48.06 3.76
N GLY A 6 60.53 -46.96 3.37
CA GLY A 6 59.08 -46.89 3.17
C GLY A 6 58.74 -45.72 2.24
N ARG A 7 58.75 -45.97 0.93
CA ARG A 7 58.17 -45.04 -0.06
C ARG A 7 56.65 -45.19 0.02
N VAL A 8 55.93 -44.10 0.28
CA VAL A 8 54.49 -44.00 -0.03
C VAL A 8 54.31 -42.82 -0.98
N VAL A 9 54.04 -43.15 -2.24
CA VAL A 9 53.44 -42.24 -3.21
C VAL A 9 51.94 -42.23 -2.91
N ALA A 10 51.37 -41.07 -2.62
CA ALA A 10 49.92 -40.92 -2.53
C ALA A 10 49.49 -39.57 -3.11
N GLY A 11 49.00 -39.66 -4.35
CA GLY A 11 47.97 -38.85 -5.02
C GLY A 11 47.75 -37.40 -4.62
N ILE A 12 48.08 -36.50 -5.55
CA ILE A 12 47.43 -35.20 -5.69
C ILE A 12 45.97 -35.45 -6.11
N VAL A 13 45.00 -35.08 -5.27
CA VAL A 13 43.60 -34.90 -5.70
C VAL A 13 43.30 -33.42 -5.63
N SER A 14 43.42 -32.73 -6.77
CA SER A 14 42.93 -31.38 -6.96
C SER A 14 41.41 -31.42 -7.03
N VAL A 15 40.74 -30.87 -6.02
CA VAL A 15 39.30 -30.60 -6.11
C VAL A 15 39.11 -29.36 -6.99
N VAL A 16 38.72 -29.58 -8.25
CA VAL A 16 38.23 -28.52 -9.13
C VAL A 16 36.83 -28.14 -8.65
N ALA A 17 36.70 -26.99 -7.98
CA ALA A 17 35.40 -26.40 -7.71
C ALA A 17 34.81 -25.86 -9.01
N LEU A 18 33.75 -26.48 -9.51
CA LEU A 18 32.94 -25.94 -10.59
C LEU A 18 32.28 -24.64 -10.11
N VAL A 19 32.74 -23.51 -10.65
CA VAL A 19 32.04 -22.23 -10.56
C VAL A 19 30.89 -22.28 -11.57
N SER A 20 29.67 -22.48 -11.09
CA SER A 20 28.48 -22.25 -11.91
C SER A 20 28.34 -20.75 -12.15
N PRO A 21 28.18 -20.28 -13.40
CA PRO A 21 27.82 -18.90 -13.65
C PRO A 21 26.39 -18.69 -13.13
N GLY A 22 26.27 -17.89 -12.06
CA GLY A 22 24.99 -17.40 -11.59
C GLY A 22 24.33 -16.62 -12.71
N VAL A 23 23.26 -17.20 -13.25
CA VAL A 23 22.38 -16.55 -14.21
C VAL A 23 21.92 -15.24 -13.59
N HIS A 24 22.30 -14.12 -14.21
CA HIS A 24 21.73 -12.82 -13.92
C HIS A 24 20.25 -12.88 -14.30
N ALA A 25 19.39 -13.15 -13.33
CA ALA A 25 17.96 -12.92 -13.47
C ALA A 25 17.73 -11.41 -13.36
N GLU A 26 17.83 -10.71 -14.49
CA GLU A 26 17.11 -9.45 -14.69
C GLU A 26 15.60 -9.75 -14.69
N ALA A 27 15.03 -9.90 -13.51
CA ALA A 27 13.59 -9.95 -13.33
C ALA A 27 13.07 -8.50 -13.29
N ASN A 28 12.43 -8.10 -14.40
CA ASN A 28 11.37 -7.10 -14.57
C ASN A 28 11.14 -6.08 -13.42
N GLY A 29 11.06 -4.80 -13.80
CA GLY A 29 10.91 -3.63 -12.92
C GLY A 29 9.79 -3.67 -11.86
N PRO A 30 9.67 -2.63 -11.02
CA PRO A 30 8.95 -2.68 -9.74
C PRO A 30 7.42 -2.71 -9.93
N HIS A 31 6.91 -3.85 -10.38
CA HIS A 31 5.55 -4.27 -10.14
C HIS A 31 5.57 -5.09 -8.86
N ALA A 32 5.56 -4.41 -7.71
CA ALA A 32 5.26 -5.05 -6.45
C ALA A 32 4.00 -5.89 -6.66
N SER A 33 4.12 -7.21 -6.46
CA SER A 33 3.05 -8.18 -6.65
C SER A 33 1.73 -7.64 -6.07
N VAL A 34 0.66 -7.63 -6.87
CA VAL A 34 -0.69 -7.20 -6.44
C VAL A 34 -1.16 -8.00 -5.22
N MET A 35 -0.62 -9.20 -4.98
CA MET A 35 -0.91 -10.01 -3.79
C MET A 35 -0.22 -9.50 -2.52
N GLY A 36 0.85 -8.71 -2.63
CA GLY A 36 1.57 -8.09 -1.51
C GLY A 36 1.19 -6.63 -1.24
N SER A 37 0.43 -5.98 -2.13
CA SER A 37 0.00 -4.59 -1.91
C SER A 37 -1.05 -4.51 -0.80
N HIS A 38 -0.87 -3.55 0.09
CA HIS A 38 -1.84 -3.17 1.12
C HIS A 38 -2.92 -2.23 0.57
N VAL A 39 -2.74 -1.71 -0.65
CA VAL A 39 -3.79 -0.96 -1.36
C VAL A 39 -4.30 -1.80 -2.51
N ARG A 40 -5.60 -2.11 -2.48
CA ARG A 40 -6.23 -3.10 -3.37
C ARG A 40 -7.49 -2.52 -4.00
N GLY A 41 -7.64 -2.64 -5.32
CA GLY A 41 -8.91 -2.32 -5.98
C GLY A 41 -9.91 -3.46 -5.79
N ALA A 42 -11.17 -3.15 -5.49
CA ALA A 42 -12.26 -4.12 -5.37
C ALA A 42 -12.57 -4.83 -6.70
N THR A 43 -12.18 -4.23 -7.83
CA THR A 43 -12.29 -4.81 -9.17
C THR A 43 -10.99 -4.61 -9.97
N PRO A 44 -10.76 -5.39 -11.05
CA PRO A 44 -9.61 -5.18 -11.94
C PRO A 44 -9.56 -3.78 -12.57
N ALA A 45 -10.71 -3.15 -12.80
CA ALA A 45 -10.76 -1.78 -13.30
C ALA A 45 -10.21 -0.78 -12.28
N ILE A 46 -10.56 -0.95 -11.00
CA ILE A 46 -10.05 -0.10 -9.92
C ILE A 46 -8.57 -0.38 -9.66
N ALA A 47 -8.12 -1.64 -9.74
CA ALA A 47 -6.70 -1.97 -9.65
C ALA A 47 -5.86 -1.21 -10.70
N ARG A 48 -6.34 -1.12 -11.94
CA ARG A 48 -5.70 -0.31 -12.99
C ARG A 48 -5.69 1.20 -12.68
N LEU A 49 -6.69 1.72 -11.99
CA LEU A 49 -6.70 3.12 -11.52
C LEU A 49 -5.62 3.35 -10.47
N VAL A 50 -5.47 2.41 -9.52
CA VAL A 50 -4.39 2.45 -8.52
C VAL A 50 -3.03 2.43 -9.20
N GLU A 51 -2.82 1.52 -10.14
CA GLU A 51 -1.58 1.47 -10.93
C GLU A 51 -1.33 2.77 -11.72
N HIS A 52 -2.39 3.37 -12.29
CA HIS A 52 -2.27 4.64 -12.99
C HIS A 52 -1.88 5.78 -12.04
N GLY A 53 -2.47 5.82 -10.84
CA GLY A 53 -2.12 6.76 -9.79
C GLY A 53 -0.67 6.64 -9.37
N ILE A 54 -0.20 5.42 -9.09
CA ILE A 54 1.19 5.15 -8.72
C ILE A 54 2.15 5.64 -9.80
N ARG A 55 1.85 5.39 -11.09
CA ARG A 55 2.74 5.79 -12.19
C ARG A 55 2.80 7.29 -12.43
N ARG A 56 1.71 8.02 -12.19
CA ARG A 56 1.59 9.43 -12.61
C ARG A 56 1.65 10.43 -11.48
N SER A 57 1.40 10.01 -10.25
CA SER A 57 1.39 10.89 -9.08
C SER A 57 2.43 10.40 -8.05
N PRO A 58 3.57 11.11 -7.91
CA PRO A 58 4.54 10.84 -6.85
C PRO A 58 3.91 10.84 -5.46
N THR A 59 2.92 11.71 -5.21
CA THR A 59 2.18 11.73 -3.95
C THR A 59 1.39 10.44 -3.74
N PHE A 60 0.64 9.99 -4.75
CA PHE A 60 -0.12 8.75 -4.68
C PHE A 60 0.79 7.54 -4.48
N ALA A 61 1.92 7.47 -5.19
CA ALA A 61 2.93 6.43 -5.02
C ALA A 61 3.49 6.39 -3.59
N ALA A 62 3.77 7.56 -3.00
CA ALA A 62 4.27 7.65 -1.63
C ALA A 62 3.25 7.17 -0.59
N LEU A 63 1.96 7.50 -0.78
CA LEU A 63 0.87 7.01 0.08
C LEU A 63 0.77 5.48 0.06
N VAL A 64 0.76 4.89 -1.15
CA VAL A 64 0.73 3.42 -1.31
C VAL A 64 1.97 2.77 -0.67
N ALA A 65 3.16 3.33 -0.89
CA ALA A 65 4.40 2.81 -0.31
C ALA A 65 4.41 2.88 1.22
N ALA A 66 3.81 3.91 1.81
CA ALA A 66 3.68 4.03 3.26
C ALA A 66 2.69 2.99 3.84
N LEU A 67 1.54 2.78 3.18
CA LEU A 67 0.57 1.76 3.58
C LEU A 67 1.13 0.33 3.45
N ASN A 68 1.94 0.07 2.43
CA ASN A 68 2.63 -1.22 2.27
C ASN A 68 3.61 -1.54 3.42
N ARG A 69 3.96 -0.56 4.26
CA ARG A 69 4.81 -0.74 5.45
C ARG A 69 4.03 -0.69 6.77
N SER A 70 2.70 -0.59 6.71
CA SER A 70 1.84 -0.56 7.91
C SER A 70 1.09 -1.88 8.10
N ASP A 71 0.34 -1.97 9.21
CA ASP A 71 -0.60 -3.04 9.50
C ASP A 71 -2.01 -2.78 8.94
N VAL A 72 -2.16 -1.82 8.01
CA VAL A 72 -3.44 -1.44 7.42
C VAL A 72 -3.53 -1.91 5.98
N ILE A 73 -4.61 -2.60 5.62
CA ILE A 73 -4.96 -2.95 4.24
C ILE A 73 -6.22 -2.18 3.85
N VAL A 74 -6.15 -1.45 2.74
CA VAL A 74 -7.22 -0.63 2.18
C VAL A 74 -7.75 -1.28 0.91
N TYR A 75 -9.05 -1.57 0.90
CA TYR A 75 -9.80 -1.89 -0.31
C TYR A 75 -10.44 -0.62 -0.85
N ILE A 76 -10.21 -0.32 -2.13
CA ILE A 76 -10.79 0.82 -2.84
C ILE A 76 -11.94 0.31 -3.69
N ASP A 77 -13.11 0.92 -3.54
CA ASP A 77 -14.28 0.66 -4.36
C ASP A 77 -14.87 1.96 -4.93
N ILE A 78 -15.58 1.86 -6.06
CA ILE A 78 -16.36 2.96 -6.64
C ILE A 78 -17.84 2.64 -6.46
N THR A 79 -18.58 3.54 -5.82
CA THR A 79 -19.96 3.26 -5.41
C THR A 79 -20.89 4.46 -5.64
N PRO A 80 -22.15 4.22 -6.09
CA PRO A 80 -23.18 5.25 -6.10
C PRO A 80 -23.82 5.48 -4.71
N GLN A 81 -23.49 4.68 -3.69
CA GLN A 81 -24.09 4.72 -2.36
C GLN A 81 -23.30 5.60 -1.38
N LEU A 82 -22.95 6.82 -1.80
CA LEU A 82 -22.43 7.86 -0.92
C LEU A 82 -23.48 8.95 -0.66
N PRO A 83 -23.52 9.53 0.56
CA PRO A 83 -24.37 10.69 0.82
C PRO A 83 -24.06 11.84 -0.15
N ALA A 84 -25.08 12.59 -0.56
CA ALA A 84 -24.91 13.69 -1.51
C ALA A 84 -23.89 14.73 -1.00
N GLY A 85 -22.97 15.14 -1.89
CA GLY A 85 -21.91 16.09 -1.57
C GLY A 85 -20.68 15.48 -0.89
N ILE A 86 -20.57 14.14 -0.87
CA ILE A 86 -19.38 13.42 -0.42
C ILE A 86 -18.81 12.66 -1.62
N ASP A 87 -17.58 12.97 -1.99
CA ASP A 87 -16.90 12.29 -3.11
C ASP A 87 -16.14 11.04 -2.66
N GLY A 88 -15.81 10.93 -1.37
CA GLY A 88 -15.09 9.80 -0.81
C GLY A 88 -15.42 9.53 0.66
N ARG A 89 -15.27 8.27 1.09
CA ARG A 89 -15.45 7.85 2.49
C ARG A 89 -14.54 6.70 2.84
N LEU A 90 -13.83 6.81 3.97
CA LEU A 90 -13.14 5.70 4.61
C LEU A 90 -14.03 5.05 5.68
N ALA A 91 -14.15 3.73 5.64
CA ALA A 91 -14.88 2.95 6.62
C ALA A 91 -14.01 1.84 7.23
N PHE A 92 -14.18 1.57 8.52
CA PHE A 92 -13.56 0.42 9.17
C PHE A 92 -14.33 -0.87 8.83
N ALA A 93 -13.66 -1.82 8.20
CA ALA A 93 -14.26 -3.10 7.84
C ALA A 93 -14.12 -4.11 8.99
N THR A 94 -12.88 -4.45 9.37
CA THR A 94 -12.60 -5.41 10.44
C THR A 94 -11.13 -5.37 10.88
N SER A 95 -10.81 -5.99 12.01
CA SER A 95 -9.44 -6.27 12.45
C SER A 95 -9.27 -7.78 12.59
N ALA A 96 -8.27 -8.38 11.93
CA ALA A 96 -8.01 -9.81 12.00
C ALA A 96 -6.52 -10.11 11.75
N GLY A 97 -5.96 -11.08 12.49
CA GLY A 97 -4.57 -11.53 12.27
C GLY A 97 -3.52 -10.43 12.47
N GLY A 98 -3.79 -9.43 13.32
CA GLY A 98 -2.90 -8.28 13.52
C GLY A 98 -2.97 -7.22 12.43
N VAL A 99 -3.89 -7.36 11.46
CA VAL A 99 -4.10 -6.42 10.36
C VAL A 99 -5.45 -5.72 10.51
N ARG A 100 -5.49 -4.44 10.15
CA ARG A 100 -6.68 -3.59 10.14
C ARG A 100 -7.14 -3.37 8.70
N TYR A 101 -8.37 -3.77 8.41
CA TYR A 101 -8.93 -3.70 7.07
C TYR A 101 -9.88 -2.52 6.95
N LEU A 102 -9.61 -1.65 5.99
CA LEU A 102 -10.39 -0.46 5.71
C LEU A 102 -11.00 -0.53 4.31
N HIS A 103 -12.12 0.13 4.14
CA HIS A 103 -12.82 0.26 2.87
C HIS A 103 -12.89 1.74 2.49
N ALA A 104 -12.12 2.13 1.48
CA ALA A 104 -12.18 3.44 0.85
C ALA A 104 -13.20 3.40 -0.29
N GLN A 105 -14.23 4.21 -0.19
CA GLN A 105 -15.32 4.29 -1.15
C GLN A 105 -15.23 5.61 -1.90
N VAL A 106 -15.28 5.59 -3.22
CA VAL A 106 -15.20 6.76 -4.09
C VAL A 106 -16.49 6.91 -4.90
N ALA A 107 -16.98 8.12 -5.05
CA ALA A 107 -18.19 8.41 -5.82
C ALA A 107 -18.01 8.07 -7.31
N VAL A 108 -19.10 7.66 -7.94
CA VAL A 108 -19.18 7.53 -9.40
C VAL A 108 -19.14 8.90 -10.08
N GLY A 109 -18.74 8.95 -11.36
CA GLY A 109 -18.87 10.15 -12.20
C GLY A 109 -17.73 11.17 -12.12
N LEU A 110 -16.70 10.96 -11.29
CA LEU A 110 -15.58 11.89 -11.10
C LEU A 110 -14.55 11.90 -12.25
N GLY A 111 -14.70 11.03 -13.24
CA GLY A 111 -13.67 10.76 -14.25
C GLY A 111 -12.42 10.09 -13.65
N ARG A 112 -11.47 9.70 -14.50
CA ARG A 112 -10.30 8.91 -14.10
C ARG A 112 -9.41 9.63 -13.07
N ASP A 113 -9.00 10.85 -13.40
CA ASP A 113 -8.03 11.59 -12.59
C ASP A 113 -8.70 12.14 -11.31
N GLY A 114 -9.99 12.48 -11.38
CA GLY A 114 -10.80 12.81 -10.20
C GLY A 114 -10.93 11.65 -9.23
N THR A 115 -11.19 10.43 -9.75
CA THR A 115 -11.25 9.21 -8.94
C THR A 115 -9.92 8.93 -8.24
N ILE A 116 -8.78 9.10 -8.93
CA ILE A 116 -7.46 8.88 -8.34
C ILE A 116 -7.14 9.95 -7.27
N ALA A 117 -7.52 11.20 -7.51
CA ALA A 117 -7.35 12.28 -6.52
C ALA A 117 -8.14 12.02 -5.23
N VAL A 118 -9.39 11.59 -5.35
CA VAL A 118 -10.21 11.23 -4.18
C VAL A 118 -9.69 9.96 -3.51
N ALA A 119 -9.27 8.95 -4.27
CA ALA A 119 -8.60 7.80 -3.68
C ALA A 119 -7.34 8.22 -2.89
N GLY A 120 -6.54 9.15 -3.40
CA GLY A 120 -5.39 9.70 -2.68
C GLY A 120 -5.76 10.38 -1.35
N HIS A 121 -6.90 11.08 -1.31
CA HIS A 121 -7.46 11.64 -0.08
C HIS A 121 -7.81 10.53 0.94
N GLU A 122 -8.56 9.50 0.52
CA GLU A 122 -8.93 8.39 1.40
C GLU A 122 -7.71 7.56 1.87
N LEU A 123 -6.66 7.44 1.04
CA LEU A 123 -5.43 6.76 1.45
C LEU A 123 -4.65 7.55 2.50
N GLN A 124 -4.72 8.88 2.48
CA GLN A 124 -4.15 9.70 3.56
C GLN A 124 -4.90 9.49 4.88
N HIS A 125 -6.23 9.40 4.84
CA HIS A 125 -7.04 8.98 5.99
C HIS A 125 -6.65 7.58 6.50
N ALA A 126 -6.38 6.64 5.59
CA ALA A 126 -5.91 5.32 5.99
C ALA A 126 -4.53 5.35 6.67
N LEU A 127 -3.65 6.28 6.29
CA LEU A 127 -2.36 6.48 6.98
C LEU A 127 -2.53 7.10 8.37
N GLU A 128 -3.52 7.97 8.57
CA GLU A 128 -3.86 8.51 9.89
C GLU A 128 -4.34 7.39 10.83
N VAL A 129 -5.16 6.46 10.31
CA VAL A 129 -5.51 5.23 11.01
C VAL A 129 -4.27 4.37 11.29
N ALA A 130 -3.38 4.20 10.31
CA ALA A 130 -2.15 3.43 10.49
C ALA A 130 -1.28 3.99 11.62
N ALA A 131 -1.20 5.33 11.73
CA ALA A 131 -0.41 6.04 12.73
C ALA A 131 -0.97 5.93 14.16
N ASP A 132 -2.28 5.67 14.33
CA ASP A 132 -2.89 5.46 15.63
C ASP A 132 -3.23 3.98 15.86
N PRO A 133 -2.40 3.22 16.62
CA PRO A 133 -2.66 1.82 16.88
C PRO A 133 -3.91 1.58 17.72
N ARG A 134 -4.55 2.59 18.32
CA ARG A 134 -5.78 2.39 19.11
C ARG A 134 -7.02 2.22 18.24
N VAL A 135 -6.95 2.61 16.96
CA VAL A 135 -8.06 2.42 16.02
C VAL A 135 -8.15 0.95 15.62
N ARG A 136 -9.06 0.20 16.24
CA ARG A 136 -9.26 -1.24 16.03
C ARG A 136 -10.67 -1.61 15.52
N ASP A 137 -11.56 -0.63 15.50
CA ASP A 137 -12.96 -0.76 15.09
C ASP A 137 -13.51 0.61 14.64
N ARG A 138 -14.81 0.65 14.38
CA ARG A 138 -15.53 1.86 13.94
C ARG A 138 -15.59 2.94 15.01
N ASP A 139 -15.68 2.56 16.28
CA ASP A 139 -15.77 3.52 17.38
C ASP A 139 -14.41 4.20 17.59
N GLY A 140 -13.32 3.43 17.53
CA GLY A 140 -11.96 3.97 17.53
C GLY A 140 -11.70 4.90 16.34
N LEU A 141 -12.25 4.59 15.16
CA LEU A 141 -12.16 5.46 13.98
C LEU A 141 -12.88 6.80 14.22
N ALA A 142 -14.08 6.75 14.80
CA ALA A 142 -14.85 7.95 15.14
C ALA A 142 -14.13 8.80 16.20
N VAL A 143 -13.55 8.17 17.22
CA VAL A 143 -12.75 8.85 18.26
C VAL A 143 -11.52 9.52 17.66
N LEU A 144 -10.78 8.83 16.78
CA LEU A 144 -9.62 9.43 16.11
C LEU A 144 -10.03 10.73 15.39
N TYR A 145 -11.06 10.66 14.56
CA TYR A 145 -11.45 11.81 13.75
C TYR A 145 -12.16 12.91 14.52
N ALA A 146 -12.79 12.61 15.66
CA ALA A 146 -13.25 13.65 16.57
C ALA A 146 -12.08 14.48 17.16
N VAL A 147 -10.86 13.91 17.21
CA VAL A 147 -9.66 14.57 17.75
C VAL A 147 -8.87 15.30 16.67
N ILE A 148 -8.60 14.66 15.54
CA ILE A 148 -7.73 15.22 14.48
C ILE A 148 -8.50 15.87 13.33
N GLY A 149 -9.81 15.63 13.27
CA GLY A 149 -10.65 16.03 12.17
C GLY A 149 -11.08 17.49 12.25
N ILE A 150 -11.27 18.08 11.09
CA ILE A 150 -11.99 19.32 10.87
C ILE A 150 -13.44 18.94 10.59
N PRO A 151 -14.43 19.53 11.30
CA PRO A 151 -15.83 19.27 11.02
C PRO A 151 -16.16 19.60 9.57
N GLY A 152 -16.74 18.64 8.86
CA GLY A 152 -17.31 18.86 7.53
C GLY A 152 -18.64 19.61 7.58
N ALA A 153 -19.22 19.87 6.41
CA ALA A 153 -20.52 20.52 6.29
C ALA A 153 -21.68 19.68 6.89
N ARG A 154 -21.48 18.38 7.12
CA ARG A 154 -22.46 17.49 7.75
C ARG A 154 -22.01 17.09 9.15
N ARG A 155 -22.98 16.76 10.00
CA ARG A 155 -22.74 16.20 11.33
C ARG A 155 -22.02 14.86 11.20
N ASP A 156 -21.01 14.64 12.03
CA ASP A 156 -20.23 13.39 12.11
C ASP A 156 -19.45 13.03 10.82
N THR A 157 -19.31 13.98 9.89
CA THR A 157 -18.29 13.91 8.83
C THR A 157 -17.08 14.70 9.27
N TYR A 158 -15.95 14.02 9.38
CA TYR A 158 -14.67 14.64 9.67
C TYR A 158 -13.75 14.43 8.48
N ASP A 159 -12.95 15.45 8.20
CA ASP A 159 -11.91 15.47 7.19
C ASP A 159 -10.62 15.96 7.87
N THR A 160 -9.46 15.89 7.23
CA THR A 160 -8.21 16.42 7.76
C THR A 160 -7.53 17.31 6.73
N ALA A 161 -6.82 18.34 7.21
CA ALA A 161 -6.04 19.21 6.33
C ALA A 161 -5.00 18.40 5.51
N ALA A 162 -4.46 17.33 6.07
CA ALA A 162 -3.53 16.43 5.41
C ALA A 162 -4.21 15.67 4.26
N ALA A 163 -5.39 15.07 4.48
CA ALA A 163 -6.13 14.38 3.43
C ALA A 163 -6.54 15.30 2.29
N GLN A 164 -7.03 16.50 2.63
CA GLN A 164 -7.32 17.52 1.62
C GLN A 164 -6.08 17.93 0.81
N GLN A 165 -4.94 18.14 1.47
CA GLN A 165 -3.69 18.49 0.79
C GLN A 165 -3.21 17.36 -0.12
N ALA A 166 -3.27 16.11 0.35
CA ALA A 166 -2.93 14.93 -0.43
C ALA A 166 -3.79 14.84 -1.70
N GLY A 167 -5.11 14.91 -1.57
CA GLY A 167 -6.02 14.86 -2.73
C GLY A 167 -5.79 15.99 -3.73
N ARG A 168 -5.57 17.22 -3.25
CA ARG A 168 -5.24 18.37 -4.12
C ARG A 168 -3.91 18.18 -4.85
N ARG A 169 -2.88 17.68 -4.16
CA ARG A 169 -1.56 17.45 -4.76
C ARG A 169 -1.62 16.34 -5.80
N VAL A 170 -2.27 15.22 -5.50
CA VAL A 170 -2.51 14.15 -6.48
C VAL A 170 -3.23 14.70 -7.71
N ARG A 171 -4.28 15.51 -7.54
CA ARG A 171 -4.99 16.14 -8.66
C ARG A 171 -4.07 17.00 -9.53
N SER A 172 -3.23 17.83 -8.92
CA SER A 172 -2.28 18.68 -9.66
C SER A 172 -1.17 17.90 -10.37
N GLU A 173 -0.83 16.71 -9.88
CA GLU A 173 0.19 15.85 -10.53
C GLU A 173 -0.37 15.07 -11.73
N LEU A 174 -1.70 14.96 -11.85
CA LEU A 174 -2.38 14.25 -12.93
C LEU A 174 -2.84 15.15 -14.08
N SER A 175 -2.82 16.47 -13.89
CA SER A 175 -3.19 17.47 -14.91
C SER A 175 -2.08 17.72 -15.92
#